data_AF-A0A7X6P0K4-F1
#
_entry.id   AF-A0A7X6P0K4-F1
#
_cell.length_a   1.000
_cell.length_b   1.000
_cell.length_c   1.000
_cell.angle_alpha   90.00
_cell.angle_beta   90.00
_cell.angle_gamma   90.00
#
_symmetry.space_group_name_H-M   'P 1'
#
loop_
_entity.id
_entity.type
_entity.pdbx_description
1 polymer ?
#
loop_
_entity_poly.entity_id
_entity_poly.type
_entity_poly.pdbx_seq_one_letter_code
_entity_poly.pdbx_strand_id
1 'polypeptide(L)' 'LRRHYDLILVAGPPLLSSAGSAVLGQAVDGVVVIIERGTARTAIEEARRQLNFLASETLGFVFVHGS' A
#
# COMPACT_ATOMS: atom_id res chain seq x y z
N LEU A 1 -12.98 14.92 -7.36
CA LEU A 1 -13.17 13.44 -7.30
C LEU A 1 -14.17 13.03 -6.22
N ARG A 2 -13.94 13.35 -4.94
CA ARG A 2 -14.81 12.94 -3.81
C ARG A 2 -16.31 13.26 -3.91
N ARG A 3 -16.73 14.22 -4.75
CA ARG A 3 -18.15 14.58 -4.97
C ARG A 3 -18.80 13.82 -6.14
N HIS A 4 -18.03 13.00 -6.87
CA HIS A 4 -18.46 12.36 -8.11
C HIS A 4 -18.26 10.84 -8.13
N TYR A 5 -17.56 10.29 -7.13
CA TYR A 5 -17.26 8.87 -7.01
C TYR A 5 -17.46 8.42 -5.58
N ASP A 6 -18.09 7.27 -5.40
CA ASP A 6 -18.27 6.64 -4.08
C ASP A 6 -16.97 6.03 -3.55
N LEU A 7 -16.09 5.61 -4.47
CA LEU A 7 -14.79 5.04 -4.16
C LEU A 7 -13.76 5.47 -5.21
N ILE A 8 -12.56 5.80 -4.75
CA ILE A 8 -11.42 6.15 -5.61
C ILE A 8 -10.29 5.19 -5.29
N LEU A 9 -9.86 4.41 -6.27
CA LEU A 9 -8.68 3.56 -6.16
C LEU A 9 -7.50 4.24 -6.84
N VAL A 10 -6.38 4.32 -6.13
CA VAL A 10 -5.13 4.89 -6.63
C VAL A 10 -4.07 3.81 -6.66
N ALA A 11 -3.52 3.52 -7.83
CA ALA A 11 -2.38 2.62 -7.94
C ALA A 11 -1.13 3.33 -7.39
N GLY A 12 -0.60 2.82 -6.30
CA GLY A 12 0.66 3.29 -5.71
C GLY A 12 1.88 2.59 -6.32
N PRO A 13 3.07 3.20 -6.24
CA PRO A 13 4.31 2.51 -6.57
C PRO A 13 4.62 1.42 -5.52
N PRO A 14 5.59 0.53 -5.79
CA PRO A 14 6.00 -0.47 -4.80
C PRO A 14 6.55 0.21 -3.53
N LEU A 15 6.04 -0.20 -2.37
CA LEU A 15 6.31 0.44 -1.08
C LEU A 15 7.81 0.49 -0.72
N LEU A 16 8.55 -0.57 -1.10
CA LEU A 16 9.96 -0.72 -0.71
C LEU A 16 10.95 -0.03 -1.65
N SER A 17 10.53 0.38 -2.85
CA SER A 17 11.43 0.94 -3.87
C SER A 17 11.20 2.44 -4.13
N SER A 18 10.18 3.05 -3.54
CA SER A 18 9.84 4.45 -3.80
C SER A 18 9.23 5.15 -2.59
N ALA A 19 9.68 6.37 -2.32
CA ALA A 19 9.04 7.29 -1.38
C ALA A 19 7.64 7.75 -1.84
N GLY A 20 7.26 7.48 -3.10
CA GLY A 20 5.98 7.90 -3.67
C GLY A 20 4.76 7.34 -2.92
N SER A 21 4.87 6.15 -2.34
CA SER A 21 3.79 5.56 -1.53
C SER A 21 3.56 6.32 -0.23
N ALA A 22 4.61 6.93 0.35
CA ALA A 22 4.48 7.79 1.53
C ALA A 22 3.76 9.11 1.21
N VAL A 23 4.06 9.70 0.05
CA VAL A 23 3.39 10.92 -0.44
C VAL A 23 1.91 10.64 -0.71
N LEU A 24 1.60 9.55 -1.43
CA LEU A 24 0.22 9.15 -1.67
C LEU A 24 -0.52 8.81 -0.38
N GLY A 25 0.18 8.21 0.59
CA GLY A 25 -0.35 7.91 1.92
C GLY A 25 -0.90 9.13 2.68
N GLN A 26 -0.47 10.35 2.33
CA GLN A 26 -1.01 11.61 2.91
C GLN A 26 -2.34 12.05 2.27
N ALA A 27 -2.67 11.54 1.09
CA ALA A 27 -3.81 11.99 0.29
C ALA A 27 -4.95 10.97 0.21
N VAL A 28 -4.77 9.79 0.79
CA VAL A 28 -5.75 8.69 0.80
C VAL A 28 -6.24 8.43 2.21
N ASP A 29 -7.48 7.91 2.31
CA ASP A 29 -8.10 7.61 3.59
C ASP A 29 -7.60 6.27 4.17
N GLY A 30 -7.08 5.38 3.33
CA GLY A 30 -6.49 4.11 3.76
C GLY A 30 -5.66 3.44 2.67
N VAL A 31 -4.83 2.47 3.08
CA VAL A 31 -3.91 1.74 2.21
C VAL A 31 -4.16 0.24 2.30
N VAL A 32 -4.19 -0.41 1.14
CA VAL A 32 -4.17 -1.87 1.01
C VAL A 32 -2.86 -2.27 0.35
N VAL A 33 -2.15 -3.25 0.94
CA VAL A 33 -0.86 -3.72 0.43
C VAL A 33 -1.02 -5.06 -0.27
N ILE A 34 -0.51 -5.15 -1.50
CA ILE A 34 -0.48 -6.39 -2.27
C ILE A 34 0.83 -7.12 -1.97
N ILE A 35 0.74 -8.40 -1.61
CA ILE A 35 1.88 -9.29 -1.40
C ILE A 35 1.79 -10.41 -2.43
N GLU A 36 2.76 -10.47 -3.33
CA GLU A 36 2.83 -11.52 -4.35
C GLU A 36 3.43 -12.81 -3.78
N ARG A 37 2.96 -13.95 -4.28
CA ARG A 37 3.56 -15.26 -3.99
C ARG A 37 5.06 -15.23 -4.30
N GLY A 38 5.87 -15.68 -3.35
CA GLY A 38 7.33 -15.68 -3.47
C GLY A 38 8.00 -14.44 -2.88
N THR A 39 7.22 -13.43 -2.44
CA THR A 39 7.76 -12.32 -1.65
C THR A 39 8.46 -12.86 -0.41
N ALA A 40 9.73 -12.51 -0.25
CA ALA A 40 10.53 -12.95 0.89
C ALA A 40 9.94 -12.43 2.21
N ARG A 41 9.94 -13.27 3.25
CA ARG A 41 9.47 -12.87 4.59
C ARG A 41 10.16 -11.61 5.11
N THR A 42 11.45 -11.43 4.81
CA THR A 42 12.22 -10.24 5.17
C THR A 42 11.68 -8.96 4.51
N ALA A 43 11.25 -9.04 3.24
CA ALA A 43 10.62 -7.92 2.54
C ALA A 43 9.25 -7.58 3.14
N ILE A 44 8.47 -8.58 3.55
CA ILE A 44 7.17 -8.36 4.22
C ILE A 44 7.38 -7.64 5.58
N GLU A 45 8.38 -8.06 6.36
CA GLU A 45 8.70 -7.40 7.64
C GLU A 45 9.20 -5.97 7.44
N GLU A 46 9.99 -5.70 6.40
CA GLU A 46 10.39 -4.34 6.05
C GLU A 46 9.20 -3.50 5.60
N ALA A 47 8.31 -4.05 4.77
CA ALA A 47 7.09 -3.37 4.35
C ALA A 47 6.24 -2.98 5.56
N ARG A 48 6.07 -3.89 6.53
CA ARG A 48 5.37 -3.60 7.80
C ARG A 48 6.01 -2.45 8.57
N ARG A 49 7.35 -2.35 8.60
CA ARG A 49 8.04 -1.22 9.22
C ARG A 49 7.77 0.09 8.48
N GLN A 50 7.82 0.07 7.15
CA GLN A 50 7.54 1.26 6.32
C GLN A 50 6.10 1.77 6.50
N LEU A 51 5.12 0.87 6.64
CA LEU A 51 3.73 1.23 6.86
C LEU A 51 3.50 2.01 8.15
N ASN A 52 4.32 1.80 9.19
CA ASN A 52 4.22 2.58 10.44
C ASN A 52 4.53 4.08 10.24
N PHE A 53 5.14 4.46 9.12
CA PHE A 53 5.44 5.85 8.79
C PHE A 53 4.41 6.49 7.85
N LEU A 54 3.40 5.73 7.41
CA LEU A 54 2.30 6.30 6.62
C LEU A 54 1.34 7.04 7.55
N ALA A 55 0.83 8.18 7.09
CA ALA A 55 -0.21 8.91 7.82
C ALA A 55 -1.60 8.26 7.69
N SER A 56 -1.82 7.48 6.65
CA SER A 56 -3.07 6.74 6.43
C SER A 56 -3.09 5.40 7.15
N GLU A 57 -4.30 4.96 7.49
CA GLU A 57 -4.52 3.66 8.08
C GLU A 57 -4.20 2.55 7.08
N THR A 58 -3.40 1.56 7.49
CA THR A 58 -3.26 0.32 6.73
C THR A 58 -4.50 -0.54 6.99
N LEU A 59 -5.40 -0.62 6.00
CA LEU A 59 -6.64 -1.37 6.09
C LEU A 59 -6.39 -2.89 6.08
N GLY A 60 -5.29 -3.32 5.44
CA GLY A 60 -4.88 -4.72 5.44
C GLY A 60 -3.99 -5.11 4.26
N PHE A 61 -3.89 -6.42 4.06
CA PHE A 61 -3.03 -7.04 3.05
C PHE A 61 -3.85 -7.97 2.15
N VAL A 62 -3.50 -8.00 0.86
CA VAL A 62 -4.03 -8.97 -0.10
C VAL A 62 -2.88 -9.84 -0.59
N PHE A 63 -2.95 -11.13 -0.31
CA PHE A 63 -2.01 -12.10 -0.84
C PHE A 63 -2.48 -12.58 -2.21
N VAL A 64 -1.66 -12.40 -3.25
CA VAL A 64 -2.00 -12.76 -4.62
C VAL A 64 -1.03 -13.78 -5.17
N HIS A 65 -1.55 -14.73 -5.93
CA HIS A 65 -0.75 -15.55 -6.83
C HIS A 65 -0.67 -14.84 -8.17
N GLY A 66 0.53 -14.42 -8.57
CA GLY A 66 0.77 -14.02 -9.96
C GLY A 66 0.45 -15.19 -10.89
N SER A 67 -0.24 -14.89 -12.00
CA SER A 67 -0.53 -15.81 -13.10
C SER A 67 0.73 -16.30 -13.80
#